data_AF-A0A345QIH8-F1
#
_entry.id   AF-A0A345QIH8-F1
#
_cell.length_a   1.000
_cell.length_b   1.000
_cell.length_c   1.000
_cell.angle_alpha   90.00
_cell.angle_beta   90.00
_cell.angle_gamma   90.00
#
_symmetry.space_group_name_H-M   'P 1'
#
loop_
_entity.id
_entity.type
_entity.pdbx_description
1 polymer ?
#
loop_
_entity_poly.entity_id
_entity_poly.type
_entity_poly.pdbx_seq_one_letter_code
_entity_poly.pdbx_strand_id
1 'polypeptide(L)'
;MTNHSKSKGYTNRPPVNTLRVEAWRDLPTEKALARYEITGQDGEKRTITLAKGNRIILDALLLSPVYCASPVRISDRDCVLRREYGVPITKEMYENDAATDRATFGVYFIGQGVHRITGGAR
;
A
#
# COMPACT_ATOMS: atom_id res chain seq x y z
N MET A 1 8.35 12.30 36.97
CA MET A 1 8.72 11.46 35.81
C MET A 1 7.44 10.95 35.18
N THR A 2 6.92 11.63 34.16
CA THR A 2 5.61 11.31 33.54
C THR A 2 5.82 10.54 32.25
N ASN A 3 5.67 9.21 32.33
CA ASN A 3 5.67 8.32 31.17
C ASN A 3 4.44 8.61 30.30
N HIS A 4 4.66 9.28 29.16
CA HIS A 4 3.66 9.40 28.11
C HIS A 4 3.72 8.14 27.23
N SER A 5 3.13 7.05 27.71
CA SER A 5 2.77 5.93 26.85
C SER A 5 1.61 6.39 25.97
N LYS A 6 1.91 6.92 24.77
CA LYS A 6 0.91 7.06 23.71
C LYS A 6 0.43 5.65 23.36
N SER A 7 -0.71 5.24 23.93
CA SER A 7 -1.50 4.13 23.39
C SER A 7 -1.77 4.47 21.93
N LYS A 8 -1.14 3.73 21.03
CA LYS A 8 -1.42 3.79 19.60
C LYS A 8 -2.83 3.21 19.46
N GLY A 9 -3.85 4.06 19.53
CA GLY A 9 -5.24 3.63 19.49
C GLY A 9 -5.45 2.85 18.21
N TYR A 10 -5.63 1.53 18.32
CA TYR A 10 -6.08 0.72 17.20
C TYR A 10 -7.48 1.21 16.86
N THR A 11 -7.66 1.71 15.64
CA THR A 11 -8.99 1.95 15.12
C THR A 11 -9.63 0.58 14.93
N ASN A 12 -10.84 0.38 15.45
CA ASN A 12 -11.47 -0.96 15.42
C ASN A 12 -11.84 -1.42 14.02
N ARG A 13 -11.92 -0.51 13.04
CA ARG A 13 -12.38 -0.82 11.69
C ARG A 13 -11.59 -0.05 10.64
N PRO A 14 -11.10 -0.72 9.58
CA PRO A 14 -10.48 -0.05 8.45
C PRO A 14 -11.52 0.72 7.63
N PRO A 15 -11.08 1.63 6.74
CA PRO A 15 -12.00 2.32 5.83
C PRO A 15 -12.86 1.34 5.04
N VAL A 16 -14.10 1.72 4.78
CA VAL A 16 -15.10 0.87 4.12
C VAL A 16 -14.69 0.42 2.72
N ASN A 17 -13.83 1.19 2.05
CA ASN A 17 -13.29 0.88 0.71
C ASN A 17 -11.98 0.08 0.77
N THR A 18 -11.57 -0.46 1.92
CA THR A 18 -10.36 -1.27 2.02
C THR A 18 -10.51 -2.53 1.20
N LEU A 19 -9.62 -2.73 0.24
CA LEU A 19 -9.58 -3.93 -0.59
C LEU A 19 -9.00 -5.09 0.21
N ARG A 20 -9.79 -6.15 0.31
CA ARG A 20 -9.40 -7.41 0.94
C ARG A 20 -8.82 -8.35 -0.12
N VAL A 21 -7.52 -8.62 -0.04
CA VAL A 21 -6.79 -9.43 -1.05
C VAL A 21 -6.47 -10.80 -0.49
N GLU A 22 -7.10 -11.82 -1.05
CA GLU A 22 -6.87 -13.23 -0.73
C GLU A 22 -5.97 -13.90 -1.76
N ALA A 23 -5.98 -13.42 -3.01
CA ALA A 23 -5.16 -13.94 -4.09
C ALA A 23 -4.81 -12.86 -5.13
N TRP A 24 -3.82 -13.15 -5.98
CA TRP A 24 -3.41 -12.27 -7.08
C TRP A 24 -4.54 -11.92 -8.06
N ARG A 25 -5.59 -12.72 -8.13
CA ARG A 25 -6.77 -12.47 -8.97
C ARG A 25 -7.66 -11.33 -8.46
N ASP A 26 -7.53 -10.96 -7.18
CA ASP A 26 -8.30 -9.88 -6.55
C ASP A 26 -7.64 -8.51 -6.81
N LEU A 27 -6.48 -8.51 -7.48
CA LEU A 27 -5.67 -7.33 -7.77
C LEU A 27 -5.71 -6.97 -9.26
N PRO A 28 -5.31 -5.74 -9.63
CA PRO A 28 -5.09 -5.38 -11.03
C PRO A 28 -4.20 -6.41 -11.74
N THR A 29 -4.58 -6.84 -12.93
CA THR A 29 -3.91 -7.94 -13.64
C THR A 29 -2.76 -7.47 -14.55
N GLU A 30 -2.70 -6.17 -14.82
CA GLU A 30 -1.77 -5.60 -15.77
C GLU A 30 -0.35 -5.55 -15.19
N LYS A 31 0.60 -6.17 -15.90
CA LYS A 31 1.98 -6.41 -15.46
C LYS A 31 3.02 -5.65 -16.27
N ALA A 32 2.64 -5.03 -17.38
CA ALA A 32 3.54 -4.29 -18.26
C ALA A 32 4.23 -3.13 -17.51
N LEU A 33 5.22 -2.51 -18.14
CA LEU A 33 5.88 -1.35 -17.55
C LEU A 33 4.90 -0.19 -17.39
N ALA A 34 4.95 0.48 -16.23
CA ALA A 34 4.24 1.73 -15.97
C ALA A 34 5.15 2.70 -15.23
N ARG A 35 4.96 4.00 -15.52
CA ARG A 35 5.70 5.09 -14.90
C ARG A 35 4.83 5.80 -13.86
N TYR A 36 5.45 6.18 -12.76
CA TYR A 36 4.80 6.87 -11.65
C TYR A 36 5.64 8.08 -11.25
N GLU A 37 4.98 9.19 -10.95
CA GLU A 37 5.58 10.31 -10.26
C GLU A 37 5.31 10.16 -8.76
N ILE A 38 6.36 10.35 -7.97
CA ILE A 38 6.30 10.38 -6.50
C ILE A 38 6.85 11.73 -6.06
N THR A 39 6.04 12.47 -5.32
CA THR A 39 6.48 13.69 -4.63
C THR A 39 6.91 13.30 -3.21
N GLY A 40 8.20 13.50 -2.91
CA GLY A 40 8.78 13.33 -1.59
C GLY A 40 8.24 14.33 -0.57
N GLN A 41 8.55 14.11 0.71
CA GLN A 41 8.13 15.01 1.80
C GLN A 41 8.78 16.41 1.70
N ASP A 42 9.93 16.49 1.05
CA ASP A 42 10.66 17.71 0.71
C ASP A 42 10.13 18.41 -0.55
N GLY A 43 9.13 17.83 -1.21
CA GLY A 43 8.60 18.31 -2.49
C GLY A 43 9.40 17.84 -3.70
N GLU A 44 10.46 17.05 -3.52
CA GLU A 44 11.23 16.50 -4.63
C GLU A 44 10.39 15.51 -5.43
N LYS A 45 10.27 15.75 -6.74
CA LYS A 45 9.58 14.84 -7.65
C LYS A 45 10.55 13.84 -8.23
N ARG A 46 10.23 12.56 -8.12
CA ARG A 46 10.97 11.46 -8.77
C ARG A 46 10.05 10.65 -9.66
N THR A 47 10.57 10.20 -10.79
CA THR A 47 9.86 9.24 -11.65
C THR A 47 10.43 7.85 -11.46
N ILE A 48 9.56 6.88 -11.17
CA ILE A 48 9.92 5.47 -11.11
C ILE A 48 9.24 4.69 -12.24
N THR A 49 9.85 3.58 -12.63
CA THR A 49 9.24 2.63 -13.57
C THR A 49 9.07 1.29 -12.87
N LEU A 50 7.85 0.77 -12.83
CA LEU A 50 7.53 -0.52 -12.21
C LEU A 50 6.94 -1.49 -13.24
N ALA A 51 7.09 -2.78 -12.96
CA ALA A 51 6.46 -3.86 -13.69
C ALA A 51 6.09 -4.99 -12.72
N LYS A 52 5.35 -5.99 -13.22
CA LYS A 52 5.01 -7.23 -12.50
C LYS A 52 4.34 -6.92 -11.15
N GLY A 53 4.70 -7.69 -10.10
CA GLY A 53 4.07 -7.57 -8.79
C GLY A 53 4.18 -6.19 -8.15
N ASN A 54 5.31 -5.49 -8.30
CA ASN A 54 5.49 -4.16 -7.69
C ASN A 54 4.51 -3.15 -8.31
N ARG A 55 4.33 -3.21 -9.64
CA ARG A 55 3.32 -2.41 -10.33
C ARG A 55 1.92 -2.75 -9.83
N ILE A 56 1.56 -4.04 -9.80
CA ILE A 56 0.22 -4.48 -9.40
C ILE A 56 -0.14 -3.96 -8.01
N ILE A 57 0.80 -4.06 -7.05
CA ILE A 57 0.57 -3.58 -5.69
C ILE A 57 0.44 -2.05 -5.65
N LEU A 58 1.26 -1.32 -6.40
CA LEU A 58 1.14 0.15 -6.43
C LEU A 58 -0.18 0.59 -7.08
N ASP A 59 -0.58 -0.03 -8.19
CA ASP A 59 -1.87 0.23 -8.84
C ASP A 59 -3.04 -0.06 -7.89
N ALA A 60 -2.98 -1.15 -7.11
CA ALA A 60 -4.02 -1.46 -6.11
C ALA A 60 -4.09 -0.43 -4.97
N LEU A 61 -2.92 -0.01 -4.45
CA LEU A 61 -2.82 0.99 -3.39
C LEU A 61 -3.31 2.38 -3.84
N LEU A 62 -3.16 2.72 -5.12
CA LEU A 62 -3.70 3.94 -5.72
C LEU A 62 -5.23 3.92 -5.80
N LEU A 63 -5.86 2.75 -5.89
CA LEU A 63 -7.32 2.61 -5.96
C LEU A 63 -7.95 2.60 -4.56
N SER A 64 -7.30 1.94 -3.60
CA SER A 64 -7.86 1.72 -2.26
C SER A 64 -6.78 1.29 -1.28
N PRO A 65 -6.98 1.50 0.05
CA PRO A 65 -6.18 0.82 1.06
C PRO A 65 -6.25 -0.69 0.87
N VAL A 66 -5.14 -1.40 1.08
CA VAL A 66 -5.07 -2.84 0.79
C VAL A 66 -4.73 -3.63 2.05
N TYR A 67 -5.56 -4.63 2.37
CA TYR A 67 -5.22 -5.70 3.29
C TYR A 67 -4.88 -6.96 2.51
N CYS A 68 -3.87 -7.70 2.97
CA CYS A 68 -3.58 -9.02 2.42
C CYS A 68 -3.21 -10.03 3.49
N ALA A 69 -3.75 -11.23 3.35
CA ALA A 69 -3.24 -12.41 4.02
C ALA A 69 -2.14 -13.06 3.14
N SER A 70 -1.10 -13.58 3.79
CA SER A 70 0.00 -14.47 3.31
C SER A 70 0.22 -14.74 1.79
N PRO A 71 -0.72 -15.26 0.98
CA PRO A 71 -0.52 -15.61 -0.45
C PRO A 71 0.10 -14.55 -1.39
N VAL A 72 -0.24 -13.26 -1.27
CA VAL A 72 0.27 -12.23 -2.21
C VAL A 72 1.55 -11.55 -1.67
N ARG A 73 1.87 -11.74 -0.38
CA ARG A 73 3.04 -11.16 0.30
C ARG A 73 3.20 -9.66 0.04
N ILE A 74 2.14 -8.89 0.25
CA ILE A 74 2.17 -7.43 0.11
C ILE A 74 3.28 -6.81 0.96
N SER A 75 3.59 -7.37 2.13
CA SER A 75 4.72 -6.92 2.97
C SER A 75 6.07 -6.92 2.24
N ASP A 76 6.33 -7.92 1.40
CA ASP A 76 7.60 -8.02 0.66
C ASP A 76 7.67 -6.93 -0.40
N ARG A 77 6.53 -6.66 -1.06
CA ARG A 77 6.39 -5.63 -2.09
C ARG A 77 6.43 -4.23 -1.50
N ASP A 78 5.77 -4.02 -0.36
CA ASP A 78 5.82 -2.80 0.45
C ASP A 78 7.27 -2.44 0.81
N CYS A 79 8.04 -3.40 1.33
CA CYS A 79 9.44 -3.20 1.66
C CYS A 79 10.25 -2.67 0.45
N VAL A 80 10.06 -3.27 -0.73
CA VAL A 80 10.72 -2.83 -1.97
C VAL A 80 10.23 -1.44 -2.39
N LEU A 81 8.92 -1.22 -2.46
CA LEU A 81 8.33 0.06 -2.87
C LEU A 81 8.77 1.22 -1.96
N ARG A 82 8.83 1.01 -0.65
CA ARG A 82 9.27 2.03 0.31
C ARG A 82 10.77 2.26 0.28
N ARG A 83 11.58 1.19 0.33
CA ARG A 83 13.04 1.30 0.52
C ARG A 83 13.77 1.64 -0.77
N GLU A 84 13.38 1.01 -1.88
CA GLU A 84 14.09 1.17 -3.15
C GLU A 84 13.52 2.31 -3.99
N TYR A 85 12.20 2.51 -3.95
CA TYR A 85 11.52 3.49 -4.80
C TYR A 85 11.04 4.73 -4.05
N GLY A 86 11.10 4.74 -2.72
CA GLY A 86 10.67 5.86 -1.90
C GLY A 86 9.17 6.12 -1.95
N VAL A 87 8.35 5.12 -2.27
CA VAL A 87 6.89 5.27 -2.25
C VAL A 87 6.45 5.49 -0.80
N PRO A 88 5.67 6.54 -0.52
CA PRO A 88 5.19 6.84 0.83
C PRO A 88 4.05 5.87 1.21
N ILE A 89 4.37 4.63 1.58
CA ILE A 89 3.39 3.65 2.06
C ILE A 89 3.42 3.62 3.59
N THR A 90 2.25 3.72 4.21
CA THR A 90 2.06 3.52 5.65
C THR A 90 1.28 2.23 5.91
N LYS A 91 1.52 1.64 7.07
CA LYS A 91 0.80 0.45 7.54
C LYS A 91 0.13 0.80 8.86
N GLU A 92 -1.18 0.65 8.90
CA GLU A 92 -1.97 0.75 10.12
C GLU A 92 -2.41 -0.64 10.56
N MET A 93 -2.47 -0.84 11.87
CA MET A 93 -2.90 -2.10 12.47
C MET A 93 -4.34 -1.95 12.94
N TYR A 94 -5.13 -2.97 12.66
CA TYR A 94 -6.53 -3.11 13.05
C TYR A 94 -6.70 -4.40 13.84
N GLU A 95 -7.76 -4.48 14.63
CA GLU A 95 -8.05 -5.61 15.52
C GLU A 95 -9.30 -6.36 15.08
N ASN A 96 -9.47 -7.58 15.61
CA ASN A 96 -10.69 -8.38 15.50
C ASN A 96 -11.13 -8.59 14.04
N ASP A 97 -10.27 -9.20 13.24
CA ASP A 97 -10.56 -9.51 11.84
C ASP A 97 -11.68 -10.55 11.73
N ALA A 98 -12.94 -10.09 11.66
CA ALA A 98 -14.12 -10.96 11.62
C ALA A 98 -14.09 -12.01 10.48
N ALA A 99 -13.32 -11.77 9.42
CA ALA A 99 -13.25 -12.69 8.29
C ALA A 99 -12.13 -13.74 8.40
N THR A 100 -11.13 -13.57 9.27
CA THR A 100 -10.09 -14.61 9.49
C THR A 100 -9.88 -15.00 10.95
N ASP A 101 -10.68 -14.44 11.86
CA ASP A 101 -10.57 -14.59 13.31
C ASP A 101 -9.20 -14.17 13.87
N ARG A 102 -8.45 -13.36 13.11
CA ARG A 102 -7.15 -12.85 13.55
C ARG A 102 -7.34 -11.72 14.55
N ALA A 103 -6.60 -11.83 15.66
CA ALA A 103 -6.55 -10.79 16.68
C ALA A 103 -6.12 -9.43 16.10
N THR A 104 -5.14 -9.42 15.17
CA THR A 104 -4.71 -8.20 14.49
C THR A 104 -4.42 -8.43 13.00
N PHE A 105 -4.59 -7.38 12.21
CA PHE A 105 -4.26 -7.36 10.80
C PHE A 105 -3.77 -5.98 10.35
N GLY A 106 -2.94 -5.95 9.31
CA GLY A 106 -2.34 -4.71 8.80
C GLY A 106 -2.95 -4.27 7.48
N VAL A 107 -3.40 -3.02 7.40
CA VAL A 107 -3.85 -2.40 6.15
C VAL A 107 -2.79 -1.40 5.68
N TYR A 108 -2.48 -1.45 4.40
CA TYR A 108 -1.50 -0.62 3.74
C TYR A 108 -2.18 0.55 3.03
N PHE A 109 -1.62 1.74 3.19
CA PHE A 109 -2.14 2.98 2.65
C PHE A 109 -1.07 3.67 1.83
N ILE A 110 -1.47 4.27 0.72
CA ILE A 110 -0.60 5.16 -0.03
C ILE A 110 -0.74 6.59 0.50
N GLY A 111 0.40 7.25 0.68
CA GLY A 111 0.49 8.66 0.99
C GLY A 111 0.15 9.53 -0.22
N GLN A 112 0.07 10.84 0.03
CA GLN A 112 -0.14 11.83 -1.01
C GLN A 112 1.05 11.92 -1.97
N GLY A 113 0.82 12.51 -3.15
CA GLY A 113 1.90 12.80 -4.10
C GLY A 113 2.34 11.63 -4.97
N VAL A 114 1.62 10.50 -4.94
CA VAL A 114 1.87 9.38 -5.87
C VAL A 114 0.78 9.35 -6.93
N HIS A 115 1.17 9.36 -8.19
CA HIS A 115 0.23 9.19 -9.28
C HIS A 115 0.87 8.53 -10.49
N ARG A 116 0.04 7.83 -11.26
CA ARG A 116 0.45 7.21 -12.51
C ARG A 116 0.62 8.26 -13.59
N ILE A 117 1.74 8.22 -14.31
CA ILE A 117 1.96 9.07 -15.47
C ILE A 117 1.23 8.40 -16.65
N THR A 118 0.02 8.87 -16.96
CA THR A 118 -0.72 8.44 -18.15
C THR A 118 -0.24 9.24 -19.36
N GLY A 119 0.54 8.62 -20.23
CA GLY A 119 0.81 9.13 -21.58
C GLY A 119 2.28 9.39 -21.88
N GLY A 120 2.75 8.73 -22.93
CA GLY A 120 4.07 8.93 -23.53
C GLY A 120 4.35 7.99 -24.71
N ALA A 121 3.31 7.58 -25.46
CA ALA A 121 3.45 7.11 -26.82
C ALA A 121 2.30 7.73 -27.61
N ARG A 122 2.66 8.62 -28.54
CA ARG A 122 1.86 8.88 -29.74
C ARG A 122 1.80 7.60 -30.57
#